data_AF-A0AAD6IET7-F1
#
_entry.id   AF-A0AAD6IET7-F1
#
_cell.length_a   1.000
_cell.length_b   1.000
_cell.length_c   1.000
_cell.angle_alpha   90.00
_cell.angle_beta   90.00
_cell.angle_gamma   90.00
#
_symmetry.space_group_name_H-M   'P 1'
#
loop_
_entity.id
_entity.type
_entity.pdbx_description
1 polymer ?
#
loop_
_entity_poly.entity_id
_entity_poly.type
_entity_poly.pdbx_seq_one_letter_code
_entity_poly.pdbx_strand_id
1 'polypeptide(L)'
;MGTDSGEMPSSPKVRIVDNLKDFWNSSKTSDFTIVTQDQKFFVHRTVICMQSDFFNQMCKNDWTETQKKTIELKEDNPRAVEAMLKFFYGLDIFAPNDIPPMLFWVSVYQIADKFLASQLKSDVTERFVPLVHYNWEDECFPEVIAEAYDSTRPDDRGLRDTILKVAYENLPALRKSNEFQRVLREIPGFAADLILAMDIYDCELVPTRCMTAACQAEWFCPRGNLYPKCPKCAKRSVQHGYLG
;
A
#
# COMPACT_ATOMS: atom_id res chain seq x y z
N MET A 1 -59.03 18.78 -19.01
CA MET A 1 -57.82 19.62 -18.88
C MET A 1 -57.21 19.29 -17.52
N GLY A 2 -55.91 18.97 -17.53
CA GLY A 2 -55.28 18.00 -16.63
C GLY A 2 -55.16 18.39 -15.16
N THR A 3 -55.13 17.34 -14.33
CA THR A 3 -54.69 17.35 -12.94
C THR A 3 -53.17 17.41 -12.91
N ASP A 4 -52.63 18.52 -12.40
CA ASP A 4 -51.21 18.71 -12.16
C ASP A 4 -50.83 18.01 -10.84
N SER A 5 -50.23 16.82 -10.96
CA SER A 5 -49.67 16.07 -9.84
C SER A 5 -48.27 16.61 -9.53
N GLY A 6 -48.19 17.56 -8.60
CA GLY A 6 -46.93 18.04 -8.08
C GLY A 6 -46.15 16.92 -7.38
N GLU A 7 -45.06 16.47 -8.00
CA GLU A 7 -44.05 15.65 -7.33
C GLU A 7 -43.36 16.47 -6.25
N MET A 8 -43.44 16.01 -5.00
CA MET A 8 -42.62 16.56 -3.92
C MET A 8 -41.17 16.11 -4.07
N PRO A 9 -40.19 17.00 -3.85
CA PRO A 9 -38.79 16.62 -3.90
C PRO A 9 -38.49 15.58 -2.81
N SER A 10 -38.00 14.41 -3.23
CA SER A 10 -37.59 13.35 -2.31
C SER A 10 -36.45 13.83 -1.42
N SER A 11 -36.59 13.67 -0.10
CA SER A 11 -35.54 14.02 0.86
C SER A 11 -34.25 13.21 0.60
N PRO A 12 -33.07 13.82 0.78
CA PRO A 12 -31.81 13.10 0.62
C PRO A 12 -31.72 12.00 1.69
N LYS A 13 -31.62 10.74 1.24
CA LYS A 13 -31.33 9.61 2.13
C LYS A 13 -29.86 9.69 2.56
N VAL A 14 -29.60 10.29 3.72
CA VAL A 14 -28.26 10.31 4.33
C VAL A 14 -27.85 8.89 4.69
N ARG A 15 -26.65 8.45 4.28
CA ARG A 15 -26.14 7.12 4.62
C ARG A 15 -25.44 7.16 5.97
N ILE A 16 -25.55 6.08 6.74
CA ILE A 16 -24.86 5.92 8.03
C ILE A 16 -23.35 6.18 7.89
N VAL A 17 -22.76 5.78 6.75
CA VAL A 17 -21.34 5.95 6.45
C VAL A 17 -20.92 7.43 6.37
N ASP A 18 -21.80 8.31 5.88
CA ASP A 18 -21.48 9.73 5.71
C ASP A 18 -21.32 10.45 7.07
N ASN A 19 -22.09 10.01 8.08
CA ASN A 19 -22.05 10.57 9.43
C ASN A 19 -21.03 9.89 10.35
N LEU A 20 -20.50 8.72 9.97
CA LEU A 20 -19.57 7.98 10.81
C LEU A 20 -18.29 8.77 11.09
N LYS A 21 -17.85 9.56 10.10
CA LYS A 21 -16.69 10.47 10.20
C LYS A 21 -16.80 11.44 11.38
N ASP A 22 -18.00 11.89 11.73
CA ASP A 22 -18.22 12.85 12.82
C ASP A 22 -17.97 12.25 14.22
N PHE A 23 -17.94 10.92 14.31
CA PHE A 23 -17.65 10.20 15.55
C PHE A 23 -16.16 9.87 15.71
N TRP A 24 -15.32 10.26 14.75
CA TRP A 24 -13.88 10.10 14.83
C TRP A 24 -13.30 10.81 16.05
N ASN A 25 -12.57 10.04 16.87
CA ASN A 25 -11.88 10.52 18.07
C ASN A 25 -12.75 11.43 18.98
N SER A 26 -14.05 11.18 18.98
CA SER A 26 -15.02 11.93 19.77
C SER A 26 -15.27 11.21 21.09
N SER A 27 -15.24 11.93 22.21
CA SER A 27 -15.63 11.37 23.50
C SER A 27 -17.13 11.10 23.59
N LYS A 28 -17.93 11.69 22.68
CA LYS A 28 -19.36 11.46 22.60
C LYS A 28 -19.60 10.01 22.21
N THR A 29 -20.35 9.28 23.04
CA THR A 29 -20.74 7.87 22.87
C THR A 29 -19.59 6.85 22.77
N SER A 30 -18.32 7.29 22.80
CA SER A 30 -17.18 6.38 22.86
C SER A 30 -17.25 5.51 24.12
N ASP A 31 -16.96 4.23 23.96
CA ASP A 31 -17.02 3.21 25.00
C ASP A 31 -15.68 2.45 25.15
N PHE A 32 -14.66 2.87 24.39
CA PHE A 32 -13.34 2.28 24.42
C PHE A 32 -12.24 3.30 24.11
N THR A 33 -11.03 3.02 24.59
CA THR A 33 -9.85 3.87 24.39
C THR A 33 -8.70 3.05 23.82
N ILE A 34 -8.03 3.57 22.79
CA ILE A 34 -6.75 3.04 22.31
C ILE A 34 -5.65 4.04 22.66
N VAL A 35 -4.57 3.56 23.28
CA VAL A 35 -3.45 4.40 23.71
C VAL A 35 -2.18 3.94 23.01
N THR A 36 -1.59 4.79 22.17
CA THR A 36 -0.26 4.57 21.58
C THR A 36 0.81 5.16 22.47
N GLN A 37 2.08 5.14 22.05
CA GLN A 37 3.17 5.76 22.80
C GLN A 37 2.88 7.23 23.16
N ASP A 38 2.36 8.00 22.21
CA ASP A 38 2.23 9.46 22.27
C ASP A 38 0.81 9.99 22.05
N GLN A 39 -0.18 9.14 21.76
CA GLN A 39 -1.56 9.54 21.48
C GLN A 39 -2.59 8.70 22.25
N LYS A 40 -3.77 9.28 22.41
CA LYS A 40 -4.95 8.64 23.00
C LYS A 40 -6.14 8.86 22.07
N PHE A 41 -6.82 7.77 21.71
CA PHE A 41 -7.96 7.77 20.80
C PHE A 41 -9.21 7.29 21.51
N PHE A 42 -10.28 8.09 21.47
CA PHE A 42 -11.61 7.68 21.90
C PHE A 42 -12.32 6.99 20.73
N VAL A 43 -12.69 5.72 20.91
CA VAL A 43 -13.24 4.89 19.84
C VAL A 43 -14.53 4.19 20.28
N HIS A 44 -15.28 3.69 19.29
CA HIS A 44 -16.50 2.92 19.51
C HIS A 44 -16.22 1.44 19.23
N ARG A 45 -16.49 0.55 20.19
CA ARG A 45 -16.25 -0.90 20.06
C ARG A 45 -16.92 -1.47 18.83
N THR A 46 -18.16 -1.09 18.58
CA THR A 46 -18.92 -1.53 17.41
C THR A 46 -18.18 -1.24 16.10
N VAL A 47 -17.59 -0.05 15.97
CA VAL A 47 -16.88 0.37 14.75
C VAL A 47 -15.61 -0.46 14.56
N ILE A 48 -14.75 -0.54 15.59
CA ILE A 48 -13.48 -1.27 15.49
C ILE A 48 -13.69 -2.78 15.33
N CYS A 49 -14.72 -3.36 15.95
CA CYS A 49 -15.05 -4.79 15.81
C CYS A 49 -15.58 -5.15 14.42
N MET A 50 -16.28 -4.21 13.76
CA MET A 50 -16.78 -4.44 12.40
C MET A 50 -15.65 -4.44 11.36
N GLN A 51 -14.53 -3.79 11.66
CA GLN A 51 -13.45 -3.55 10.70
C GLN A 51 -12.20 -4.40 10.97
N SER A 52 -12.15 -5.11 12.09
CA SER A 52 -10.99 -5.88 12.52
C SER A 52 -11.43 -7.12 13.29
N ASP A 53 -11.00 -8.28 12.79
CA ASP A 53 -11.26 -9.56 13.44
C ASP A 53 -10.55 -9.67 14.79
N PHE A 54 -9.38 -9.03 14.93
CA PHE A 54 -8.69 -8.93 16.22
C PHE A 54 -9.57 -8.24 17.27
N PHE A 55 -10.08 -7.04 16.96
CA PHE A 55 -10.92 -6.30 17.92
C PHE A 55 -12.26 -7.00 18.16
N ASN A 56 -12.83 -7.64 17.13
CA ASN A 56 -14.04 -8.47 17.26
C ASN A 56 -13.83 -9.62 18.25
N GLN A 57 -12.71 -10.35 18.15
CA GLN A 57 -12.37 -11.44 19.07
C GLN A 57 -12.08 -10.92 20.48
N MET A 58 -11.29 -9.84 20.61
CA MET A 58 -11.00 -9.20 21.89
C MET A 58 -12.28 -8.81 22.62
N CYS A 59 -13.25 -8.22 21.90
CA CYS A 59 -14.50 -7.76 22.51
C CYS A 59 -15.49 -8.88 22.85
N LYS A 60 -15.40 -10.03 22.17
CA LYS A 60 -16.25 -11.21 22.44
C LYS A 60 -15.75 -12.05 23.62
N ASN A 61 -14.43 -12.13 23.82
CA ASN A 61 -13.82 -13.10 24.72
C ASN A 61 -13.55 -12.56 26.15
N ASP A 62 -14.19 -11.45 26.55
CA ASP A 62 -14.05 -10.83 27.88
C ASP A 62 -12.60 -10.62 28.34
N TRP A 63 -11.71 -10.23 27.42
CA TRP A 63 -10.31 -9.94 27.73
C TRP A 63 -10.17 -8.81 28.77
N THR A 64 -9.01 -8.72 29.43
CA THR A 64 -8.77 -7.72 30.48
C THR A 64 -8.97 -6.29 29.95
N GLU A 65 -8.58 -6.05 28.70
CA GLU A 65 -8.73 -4.80 27.95
C GLU A 65 -10.21 -4.42 27.79
N THR A 66 -11.09 -5.41 27.60
CA THR A 66 -12.55 -5.21 27.54
C THR A 66 -13.08 -4.65 28.85
N GLN A 67 -12.62 -5.19 29.98
CA GLN A 67 -13.03 -4.73 31.32
C GLN A 67 -12.46 -3.35 31.63
N LYS A 68 -11.19 -3.10 31.26
CA LYS A 68 -10.52 -1.79 31.40
C LYS A 68 -11.03 -0.73 30.42
N LYS A 69 -11.81 -1.13 29.41
CA LYS A 69 -12.23 -0.29 28.27
C LYS A 69 -11.06 0.41 27.57
N THR A 70 -9.87 -0.16 27.68
CA THR A 70 -8.62 0.46 27.21
C THR A 70 -7.65 -0.63 26.76
N ILE A 71 -7.01 -0.41 25.62
CA ILE A 71 -5.85 -1.18 25.16
C ILE A 71 -4.65 -0.25 24.97
N GLU A 72 -3.48 -0.71 25.41
CA GLU A 72 -2.22 0.00 25.25
C GLU A 72 -1.37 -0.64 24.14
N LEU A 73 -1.09 0.13 23.10
CA LEU A 73 -0.33 -0.24 21.91
C LEU A 73 0.99 0.55 21.88
N LYS A 74 1.78 0.43 22.96
CA LYS A 74 2.99 1.25 23.18
C LYS A 74 4.16 0.87 22.27
N GLU A 75 4.15 -0.36 21.77
CA GLU A 75 5.18 -0.91 20.87
C GLU A 75 4.81 -0.75 19.38
N ASP A 76 3.60 -0.29 19.09
CA ASP A 76 3.11 -0.11 17.72
C ASP A 76 3.37 1.30 17.20
N ASN A 77 3.63 1.43 15.89
CA ASN A 77 3.82 2.72 15.25
C ASN A 77 2.56 3.59 15.42
N PRO A 78 2.63 4.72 16.16
CA PRO A 78 1.45 5.51 16.47
C PRO A 78 0.73 6.08 15.24
N ARG A 79 1.51 6.44 14.21
CA ARG A 79 0.98 7.04 12.97
C ARG A 79 0.23 6.00 12.14
N ALA A 80 0.73 4.77 12.11
CA ALA A 80 0.05 3.66 11.45
C ALA A 80 -1.21 3.21 12.21
N VAL A 81 -1.20 3.23 13.54
CA VAL A 81 -2.42 3.00 14.36
C VAL A 81 -3.45 4.10 14.12
N GLU A 82 -3.06 5.37 14.09
CA GLU A 82 -3.95 6.48 13.76
C GLU A 82 -4.57 6.31 12.36
N ALA A 83 -3.76 5.91 11.38
CA ALA A 83 -4.22 5.64 10.02
C ALA A 83 -5.26 4.50 9.95
N MET A 84 -4.99 3.38 10.63
CA MET A 84 -5.94 2.26 10.72
C MET A 84 -7.26 2.73 11.35
N LEU A 85 -7.17 3.50 12.43
CA LEU A 85 -8.36 4.01 13.11
C LEU A 85 -9.13 5.01 12.24
N LYS A 86 -8.46 5.89 11.49
CA LYS A 86 -9.10 6.77 10.50
C LYS A 86 -9.82 5.96 9.42
N PHE A 87 -9.21 4.89 8.93
CA PHE A 87 -9.83 3.97 7.96
C PHE A 87 -11.15 3.41 8.48
N PHE A 88 -11.19 2.95 9.74
CA PHE A 88 -12.38 2.35 10.35
C PHE A 88 -13.58 3.30 10.42
N TYR A 89 -13.32 4.60 10.46
CA TYR A 89 -14.34 5.64 10.46
C TYR A 89 -14.58 6.26 9.07
N GLY A 90 -13.95 5.71 8.02
CA GLY A 90 -14.10 6.13 6.64
C GLY A 90 -13.39 7.44 6.30
N LEU A 91 -12.42 7.90 7.12
CA LEU A 91 -11.66 9.10 6.84
C LEU A 91 -10.56 8.83 5.81
N ASP A 92 -10.21 9.88 5.07
CA ASP A 92 -9.04 9.87 4.21
C ASP A 92 -7.75 9.79 5.03
N ILE A 93 -6.79 9.03 4.52
CA ILE A 93 -5.50 8.78 5.15
C ILE A 93 -4.42 9.42 4.28
N PHE A 94 -3.58 10.21 4.93
CA PHE A 94 -2.43 10.87 4.29
C PHE A 94 -1.18 10.57 5.13
N ALA A 95 -0.06 10.37 4.43
CA ALA A 95 1.23 10.25 5.09
C ALA A 95 1.58 11.58 5.80
N PRO A 96 2.09 11.53 7.05
CA PRO A 96 2.65 12.71 7.70
C PRO A 96 3.79 13.33 6.88
N ASN A 97 3.96 14.65 6.95
CA ASN A 97 4.95 15.39 6.14
C ASN A 97 6.41 15.00 6.43
N ASP A 98 6.67 14.47 7.62
CA ASP A 98 7.98 14.05 8.12
C ASP A 98 8.28 12.56 7.86
N ILE A 99 7.34 11.82 7.27
CA ILE A 99 7.52 10.40 6.96
C ILE A 99 7.40 10.20 5.45
N PRO A 100 8.39 9.58 4.78
CA PRO A 100 8.27 9.23 3.38
C PRO A 100 6.99 8.40 3.12
N PRO A 101 6.15 8.76 2.14
CA PRO A 101 4.87 8.10 1.93
C PRO A 101 4.97 6.59 1.75
N MET A 102 6.00 6.08 1.07
CA MET A 102 6.19 4.64 0.90
C MET A 102 6.40 3.93 2.24
N LEU A 103 7.28 4.44 3.11
CA LEU A 103 7.52 3.87 4.45
C LEU A 103 6.29 3.96 5.34
N PHE A 104 5.54 5.05 5.25
CA PHE A 104 4.27 5.19 5.96
C PHE A 104 3.30 4.08 5.57
N TRP A 105 3.09 3.83 4.27
CA TRP A 105 2.16 2.80 3.81
C TRP A 105 2.63 1.38 4.13
N VAL A 106 3.94 1.11 4.15
CA VAL A 106 4.47 -0.15 4.69
C VAL A 106 4.10 -0.32 6.16
N SER A 107 4.27 0.72 6.99
CA SER A 107 3.88 0.67 8.41
C SER A 107 2.37 0.45 8.60
N VAL A 108 1.52 1.09 7.78
CA VAL A 108 0.06 0.88 7.81
C VAL A 108 -0.30 -0.56 7.42
N TYR A 109 0.40 -1.14 6.44
CA TYR A 109 0.21 -2.53 6.04
C TYR A 109 0.49 -3.50 7.19
N GLN A 110 1.59 -3.29 7.93
CA GLN A 110 1.97 -4.12 9.08
C GLN A 110 0.90 -4.06 10.18
N ILE A 111 0.42 -2.86 10.52
CA ILE A 111 -0.66 -2.68 11.49
C ILE A 111 -1.95 -3.34 11.00
N ALA A 112 -2.28 -3.19 9.71
CA ALA A 112 -3.45 -3.83 9.14
C ALA A 112 -3.39 -5.36 9.25
N ASP A 113 -2.23 -5.96 9.02
CA ASP A 113 -2.02 -7.40 9.20
C ASP A 113 -2.10 -7.81 10.68
N LYS A 114 -1.36 -7.12 11.57
CA LYS A 114 -1.33 -7.39 13.02
C LYS A 114 -2.73 -7.39 13.64
N PHE A 115 -3.56 -6.42 13.25
CA PHE A 115 -4.93 -6.27 13.76
C PHE A 115 -5.98 -6.94 12.88
N LEU A 116 -5.59 -7.78 11.91
CA LEU A 116 -6.51 -8.53 11.05
C LEU A 116 -7.56 -7.63 10.38
N ALA A 117 -7.13 -6.44 9.95
CA ALA A 117 -7.94 -5.44 9.24
C ALA A 117 -7.83 -5.65 7.72
N SER A 118 -8.43 -6.73 7.23
CA SER A 118 -8.26 -7.20 5.84
C SER A 118 -8.61 -6.16 4.78
N GLN A 119 -9.66 -5.37 4.98
CA GLN A 119 -10.05 -4.31 4.04
C GLN A 119 -9.01 -3.19 3.97
N LEU A 120 -8.41 -2.81 5.10
CA LEU A 120 -7.32 -1.84 5.12
C LEU A 120 -6.08 -2.41 4.43
N LYS A 121 -5.73 -3.67 4.72
CA LYS A 121 -4.58 -4.34 4.08
C LYS A 121 -4.71 -4.36 2.55
N SER A 122 -5.93 -4.59 2.02
CA SER A 122 -6.24 -4.50 0.59
C SER A 122 -6.11 -3.08 0.05
N ASP A 123 -6.73 -2.09 0.70
CA ASP A 123 -6.68 -0.66 0.28
C ASP A 123 -5.23 -0.13 0.26
N VAL A 124 -4.41 -0.50 1.24
CA VAL A 124 -2.98 -0.17 1.28
C VAL A 124 -2.28 -0.75 0.05
N THR A 125 -2.50 -2.03 -0.27
CA THR A 125 -1.88 -2.69 -1.43
C THR A 125 -2.21 -1.96 -2.72
N GLU A 126 -3.48 -1.58 -2.92
CA GLU A 126 -3.93 -0.87 -4.12
C GLU A 126 -3.31 0.53 -4.23
N ARG A 127 -3.21 1.28 -3.13
CA ARG A 127 -2.58 2.61 -3.10
C ARG A 127 -1.06 2.54 -3.28
N PHE A 128 -0.45 1.47 -2.83
CA PHE A 128 1.00 1.31 -2.85
C PHE A 128 1.54 1.11 -4.27
N VAL A 129 0.78 0.46 -5.15
CA VAL A 129 1.16 0.21 -6.55
C VAL A 129 1.60 1.48 -7.30
N PRO A 130 0.73 2.49 -7.49
CA PRO A 130 1.13 3.70 -8.19
C PRO A 130 2.21 4.46 -7.43
N LEU A 131 2.16 4.47 -6.09
CA LEU A 131 3.12 5.18 -5.27
C LEU A 131 4.55 4.70 -5.52
N VAL A 132 4.80 3.40 -5.41
CA VAL A 132 6.14 2.83 -5.64
C VAL A 132 6.56 2.98 -7.10
N HIS A 133 5.64 2.77 -8.04
CA HIS A 133 5.93 2.90 -9.47
C HIS A 133 6.39 4.31 -9.86
N TYR A 134 5.82 5.36 -9.27
CA TYR A 134 6.19 6.75 -9.59
C TYR A 134 7.34 7.31 -8.73
N ASN A 135 7.68 6.67 -7.62
CA ASN A 135 8.63 7.19 -6.62
C ASN A 135 9.83 6.27 -6.32
N TRP A 136 10.10 5.25 -7.15
CA TRP A 136 11.23 4.34 -6.93
C TRP A 136 12.62 5.01 -6.94
N GLU A 137 12.73 6.20 -7.54
CA GLU A 137 13.97 7.00 -7.55
C GLU A 137 14.22 7.71 -6.22
N ASP A 138 13.23 7.77 -5.32
CA ASP A 138 13.37 8.41 -4.01
C ASP A 138 14.38 7.63 -3.14
N GLU A 139 15.18 8.36 -2.36
CA GLU A 139 16.28 7.80 -1.55
C GLU A 139 15.82 6.71 -0.56
N CYS A 140 14.55 6.73 -0.16
CA CYS A 140 13.97 5.76 0.76
C CYS A 140 13.60 4.41 0.11
N PHE A 141 13.61 4.27 -1.22
CA PHE A 141 13.16 3.04 -1.87
C PHE A 141 13.92 1.77 -1.42
N PRO A 142 15.26 1.77 -1.23
CA PRO A 142 15.97 0.62 -0.65
C PRO A 142 15.49 0.28 0.77
N GLU A 143 15.20 1.28 1.61
CA GLU A 143 14.66 1.08 2.96
C GLU A 143 13.26 0.47 2.91
N VAL A 144 12.42 0.91 1.97
CA VAL A 144 11.09 0.34 1.73
C VAL A 144 11.16 -1.15 1.39
N ILE A 145 12.15 -1.57 0.60
CA ILE A 145 12.37 -3.00 0.30
C ILE A 145 12.67 -3.77 1.60
N ALA A 146 13.64 -3.29 2.38
CA ALA A 146 14.05 -3.96 3.61
C ALA A 146 12.87 -4.05 4.60
N GLU A 147 12.22 -2.93 4.88
CA GLU A 147 11.10 -2.85 5.81
C GLU A 147 9.94 -3.77 5.38
N ALA A 148 9.58 -3.78 4.10
CA ALA A 148 8.50 -4.64 3.62
C ALA A 148 8.86 -6.14 3.74
N TYR A 149 10.11 -6.53 3.50
CA TYR A 149 10.54 -7.94 3.56
C TYR A 149 10.80 -8.42 4.99
N ASP A 150 11.22 -7.55 5.89
CA ASP A 150 11.46 -7.87 7.30
C ASP A 150 10.17 -7.95 8.11
N SER A 151 9.16 -7.15 7.74
CA SER A 151 7.90 -7.05 8.47
C SER A 151 6.77 -7.94 7.95
N THR A 152 6.99 -8.67 6.87
CA THR A 152 5.99 -9.58 6.29
C THR A 152 6.56 -11.00 6.20
N ARG A 153 5.70 -11.98 5.97
CA ARG A 153 6.12 -13.37 5.75
C ARG A 153 6.45 -13.62 4.27
N PRO A 154 7.24 -14.65 3.93
CA PRO A 154 7.55 -14.99 2.53
C PRO A 154 6.32 -15.27 1.64
N ASP A 155 5.25 -15.80 2.23
CA ASP A 155 3.96 -16.07 1.59
C ASP A 155 3.06 -14.82 1.47
N ASP A 156 3.41 -13.72 2.15
CA ASP A 156 2.71 -12.46 2.02
C ASP A 156 3.23 -11.67 0.82
N ARG A 157 2.47 -11.76 -0.29
CA ARG A 157 2.86 -11.19 -1.59
C ARG A 157 2.32 -9.79 -1.86
N GLY A 158 1.54 -9.19 -0.94
CA GLY A 158 0.85 -7.92 -1.21
C GLY A 158 1.79 -6.77 -1.58
N LEU A 159 2.62 -6.32 -0.63
CA LEU A 159 3.61 -5.28 -0.92
C LEU A 159 4.81 -5.83 -1.72
N ARG A 160 5.22 -7.07 -1.43
CA ARG A 160 6.42 -7.69 -2.01
C ARG A 160 6.37 -7.77 -3.53
N ASP A 161 5.24 -8.15 -4.12
CA ASP A 161 5.12 -8.28 -5.58
C ASP A 161 5.28 -6.93 -6.29
N THR A 162 4.67 -5.89 -5.74
CA THR A 162 4.78 -4.53 -6.28
C THR A 162 6.23 -4.05 -6.24
N ILE A 163 6.88 -4.21 -5.09
CA ILE A 163 8.28 -3.82 -4.89
C ILE A 163 9.19 -4.60 -5.84
N LEU A 164 9.02 -5.92 -5.90
CA LEU A 164 9.79 -6.83 -6.73
C LEU A 164 9.70 -6.43 -8.20
N LYS A 165 8.47 -6.21 -8.69
CA LYS A 165 8.21 -5.79 -10.07
C LYS A 165 8.90 -4.47 -10.39
N VAL A 166 8.72 -3.44 -9.56
CA VAL A 166 9.32 -2.11 -9.79
C VAL A 166 10.85 -2.17 -9.72
N ALA A 167 11.41 -2.93 -8.78
CA ALA A 167 12.84 -3.11 -8.67
C ALA A 167 13.42 -3.83 -9.90
N TYR A 168 12.73 -4.86 -10.40
CA TYR A 168 13.12 -5.58 -11.60
C TYR A 168 13.10 -4.67 -12.84
N GLU A 169 11.99 -3.95 -13.07
CA GLU A 169 11.82 -3.05 -14.21
C GLU A 169 12.86 -1.93 -14.25
N ASN A 170 13.38 -1.51 -13.08
CA ASN A 170 14.35 -0.42 -12.94
C ASN A 170 15.75 -0.90 -12.53
N LEU A 171 16.00 -2.21 -12.58
CA LEU A 171 17.26 -2.84 -12.13
C LEU A 171 18.54 -2.22 -12.74
N PRO A 172 18.59 -1.83 -14.04
CA PRO A 172 19.78 -1.21 -14.62
C PRO A 172 20.20 0.11 -13.95
N ALA A 173 19.24 0.86 -13.42
CA ALA A 173 19.49 2.08 -12.65
C ALA A 173 19.81 1.75 -11.19
N LEU A 174 18.96 0.94 -10.55
CA LEU A 174 19.06 0.59 -9.14
C LEU A 174 20.35 -0.13 -8.77
N ARG A 175 20.88 -1.00 -9.65
CA ARG A 175 22.15 -1.72 -9.40
C ARG A 175 23.37 -0.81 -9.22
N LYS A 176 23.26 0.48 -9.56
CA LYS A 176 24.31 1.49 -9.37
C LYS A 176 24.26 2.15 -7.98
N SER A 177 23.14 2.03 -7.26
CA SER A 177 23.00 2.54 -5.88
C SER A 177 23.70 1.61 -4.89
N ASN A 178 24.49 2.18 -3.98
CA ASN A 178 25.16 1.44 -2.92
C ASN A 178 24.17 0.88 -1.90
N GLU A 179 23.09 1.63 -1.66
CA GLU A 179 22.00 1.34 -0.75
C GLU A 179 21.17 0.17 -1.27
N PHE A 180 20.84 0.17 -2.56
CA PHE A 180 20.18 -0.97 -3.20
C PHE A 180 21.09 -2.22 -3.20
N GLN A 181 22.39 -2.06 -3.48
CA GLN A 181 23.34 -3.17 -3.36
C GLN A 181 23.45 -3.70 -1.93
N ARG A 182 23.31 -2.85 -0.91
CA ARG A 182 23.27 -3.28 0.49
C ARG A 182 22.04 -4.13 0.77
N VAL A 183 20.86 -3.69 0.32
CA VAL A 183 19.62 -4.46 0.43
C VAL A 183 19.75 -5.84 -0.22
N LEU A 184 20.35 -5.94 -1.41
CA LEU A 184 20.60 -7.23 -2.06
C LEU A 184 21.49 -8.18 -1.24
N ARG A 185 22.36 -7.65 -0.38
CA ARG A 185 23.25 -8.46 0.48
C ARG A 185 22.61 -8.81 1.82
N GLU A 186 21.80 -7.91 2.38
CA GLU A 186 21.25 -8.01 3.73
C GLU A 186 19.85 -8.63 3.76
N ILE A 187 19.10 -8.55 2.67
CA ILE A 187 17.73 -9.04 2.56
C ILE A 187 17.69 -10.24 1.59
N PRO A 188 18.08 -11.45 2.03
CA PRO A 188 18.22 -12.61 1.15
C PRO A 188 16.89 -13.03 0.51
N GLY A 189 15.76 -12.82 1.20
CA GLY A 189 14.43 -13.09 0.65
C GLY A 189 14.14 -12.26 -0.61
N PHE A 190 14.48 -10.96 -0.58
CA PHE A 190 14.33 -10.09 -1.74
C PHE A 190 15.29 -10.46 -2.87
N ALA A 191 16.56 -10.74 -2.55
CA ALA A 191 17.53 -11.16 -3.56
C ALA A 191 17.11 -12.46 -4.27
N ALA A 192 16.60 -13.44 -3.51
CA ALA A 192 16.08 -14.68 -4.06
C ALA A 192 14.85 -14.43 -4.96
N ASP A 193 13.87 -13.66 -4.48
CA ASP A 193 12.68 -13.30 -5.26
C ASP A 193 13.08 -12.57 -6.55
N LEU A 194 14.06 -11.66 -6.50
CA LEU A 194 14.53 -10.91 -7.68
C LEU A 194 15.18 -11.82 -8.72
N ILE A 195 15.98 -12.80 -8.31
CA ILE A 195 16.61 -13.77 -9.22
C ILE A 195 15.53 -14.68 -9.84
N LEU A 196 14.63 -15.22 -9.03
CA LEU A 196 13.56 -16.10 -9.51
C LEU A 196 12.58 -15.36 -10.43
N ALA A 197 12.38 -14.07 -10.23
CA ALA A 197 11.58 -13.23 -11.11
C ALA A 197 12.24 -13.01 -12.49
N MET A 198 13.57 -13.10 -12.61
CA MET A 198 14.25 -12.97 -13.90
C MET A 198 13.76 -14.03 -14.88
N ASP A 199 13.62 -15.29 -14.44
CA ASP A 199 13.12 -16.38 -15.29
C ASP A 199 11.68 -16.14 -15.78
N ILE A 200 10.85 -15.49 -14.95
CA ILE A 200 9.44 -15.21 -15.26
C ILE A 200 9.33 -14.04 -16.23
N TYR A 201 10.02 -12.93 -15.96
CA TYR A 201 9.94 -11.72 -16.77
C TYR A 201 10.79 -11.80 -18.04
N ASP A 202 11.90 -12.54 -18.05
CA ASP A 202 12.70 -12.80 -19.26
C ASP A 202 11.89 -13.61 -20.29
N CYS A 203 10.98 -14.49 -19.84
CA CYS A 203 10.03 -15.17 -20.73
C CYS A 203 8.98 -14.22 -21.36
N GLU A 204 8.75 -13.05 -20.76
CA GLU A 204 7.86 -12.01 -21.28
C GLU A 204 8.58 -11.03 -22.23
N LEU A 205 9.91 -11.04 -22.26
CA LEU A 205 10.66 -10.10 -23.09
C LEU A 205 10.41 -10.34 -24.59
N VAL A 206 10.09 -9.26 -25.29
CA VAL A 206 10.00 -9.23 -26.76
C VAL A 206 11.22 -8.52 -27.35
N PRO A 207 11.82 -9.06 -28.42
CA PRO A 207 12.86 -8.36 -29.17
C PRO A 207 12.35 -6.98 -29.58
N THR A 208 13.11 -5.93 -29.31
CA THR A 208 12.71 -4.55 -29.56
C THR A 208 13.84 -3.79 -30.24
N ARG A 209 13.51 -2.96 -31.22
CA ARG A 209 14.47 -2.12 -31.96
C ARG A 209 14.11 -0.65 -31.88
N CYS A 210 15.10 0.22 -31.76
CA CYS A 210 14.91 1.66 -31.82
C CYS A 210 14.70 2.09 -33.28
N MET A 211 13.61 2.78 -33.56
CA MET A 211 13.28 3.28 -34.89
C MET A 211 13.91 4.64 -35.20
N THR A 212 14.69 5.21 -34.26
CA THR A 212 15.48 6.42 -34.54
C THR A 212 16.64 6.06 -35.47
N ALA A 213 16.67 6.68 -36.65
CA ALA A 213 17.66 6.42 -37.70
C ALA A 213 19.12 6.47 -37.22
N ALA A 214 19.46 7.41 -36.34
CA ALA A 214 20.81 7.56 -35.77
C ALA A 214 21.16 6.60 -34.62
N CYS A 215 20.20 5.79 -34.14
CA CYS A 215 20.38 4.94 -32.95
C CYS A 215 20.35 3.45 -33.30
N GLN A 216 19.22 2.99 -33.84
CA GLN A 216 18.93 1.61 -34.25
C GLN A 216 19.30 0.51 -33.24
N ALA A 217 19.43 0.84 -31.95
CA ALA A 217 19.77 -0.13 -30.92
C ALA A 217 18.71 -1.24 -30.83
N GLU A 218 19.17 -2.45 -30.54
CA GLU A 218 18.31 -3.62 -30.27
C GLU A 218 18.45 -3.99 -28.79
N TRP A 219 17.32 -4.31 -28.17
CA TRP A 219 17.25 -4.78 -26.79
C TRP A 219 15.99 -5.61 -26.59
N PHE A 220 15.91 -6.31 -25.47
CA PHE A 220 14.73 -7.04 -25.06
C PHE A 220 13.86 -6.15 -24.16
N CYS A 221 12.58 -5.98 -24.50
CA CYS A 221 11.63 -5.14 -23.76
C CYS A 221 10.55 -6.01 -23.11
N PRO A 222 10.13 -5.76 -21.86
CA PRO A 222 9.02 -6.47 -21.23
C PRO A 222 7.74 -6.42 -22.07
N ARG A 223 7.04 -7.55 -22.19
CA ARG A 223 5.69 -7.61 -22.79
C ARG A 223 4.78 -6.64 -22.04
N GLY A 224 4.00 -5.85 -22.75
CA GLY A 224 3.04 -4.93 -22.14
C GLY A 224 3.62 -3.60 -21.64
N ASN A 225 4.91 -3.32 -21.82
CA ASN A 225 5.43 -1.97 -21.60
C ASN A 225 4.75 -0.98 -22.56
N LEU A 226 3.88 -0.11 -22.03
CA LEU A 226 3.12 0.86 -22.82
C LEU A 226 3.97 2.04 -23.29
N TYR A 227 5.13 2.28 -22.66
CA TYR A 227 5.97 3.44 -22.92
C TYR A 227 7.48 3.12 -22.97
N PRO A 228 7.90 2.18 -23.83
CA PRO A 228 9.29 1.77 -23.92
C PRO A 228 10.19 2.94 -24.37
N LYS A 229 11.24 3.23 -23.60
CA LYS A 229 12.31 4.16 -23.99
C LYS A 229 13.52 3.38 -24.45
N CYS A 230 14.13 3.81 -25.56
CA CYS A 230 15.38 3.23 -26.02
C CYS A 230 16.49 3.46 -24.96
N PRO A 231 17.18 2.40 -24.51
CA PRO A 231 18.21 2.54 -23.47
C PRO A 231 19.45 3.33 -23.95
N LYS A 232 19.64 3.46 -25.27
CA LYS A 232 20.79 4.16 -25.86
C LYS A 232 20.53 5.65 -26.10
N CYS A 233 19.32 6.04 -26.51
CA CYS A 233 19.02 7.43 -26.90
C CYS A 233 17.82 8.06 -26.17
N ALA A 234 17.21 7.33 -25.23
CA ALA A 234 16.04 7.72 -24.43
C ALA A 234 14.75 8.06 -25.22
N LYS A 235 14.76 7.95 -26.56
CA LYS A 235 13.58 8.17 -27.41
C LYS A 235 12.60 7.01 -27.30
N ARG A 236 11.30 7.32 -27.41
CA ARG A 236 10.19 6.34 -27.34
C ARG A 236 9.82 5.70 -28.69
N SER A 237 10.53 6.03 -29.75
CA SER A 237 10.29 5.49 -31.09
C SER A 237 10.93 4.11 -31.19
N VAL A 238 10.13 3.05 -30.99
CA VAL A 238 10.58 1.65 -30.92
C VAL A 238 9.63 0.73 -31.69
N GLN A 239 10.12 -0.44 -32.11
CA GLN A 239 9.36 -1.50 -32.76
C GLN A 239 9.57 -2.82 -32.02
N HIS A 240 8.49 -3.53 -31.66
CA HIS A 240 8.54 -4.87 -31.08
C HIS A 240 8.51 -5.94 -32.19
N GLY A 241 9.32 -6.98 -32.05
CA GLY A 241 9.28 -8.19 -32.86
C GLY A 241 8.20 -9.14 -32.35
N TYR A 242 7.61 -9.91 -33.27
CA TYR A 242 6.70 -11.00 -32.91
C TYR A 242 7.52 -12.25 -32.55
N LEU A 243 7.17 -12.90 -31.44
CA LEU A 243 7.62 -14.26 -31.15
C LEU A 243 6.77 -15.21 -32.02
N GLY A 244 7.42 -16.00 -32.87
CA GLY A 244 6.79 -17.08 -33.63
C GLY A 244 6.53 -18.31 -32.77
#